data_AF-A0A6G1F1H9-F1
#
_entry.id   AF-A0A6G1F1H9-F1
#
_cell.length_a   1.000
_cell.length_b   1.000
_cell.length_c   1.000
_cell.angle_alpha   90.00
_cell.angle_beta   90.00
_cell.angle_gamma   90.00
#
_symmetry.space_group_name_H-M   'P 1'
#
loop_
_entity.id
_entity.type
_entity.pdbx_description
1 polymer ?
#
loop_
_entity_poly.entity_id
_entity_poly.type
_entity_poly.pdbx_seq_one_letter_code
_entity_poly.pdbx_strand_id
1 'polypeptide(L)'
;MDLKQQEFLNLTQDRKTVLEYLYKFNHLARYAPDDVSTDSRKQNRFMRGLSAELQLELAAHIFHDFQDLVNRAVVVESKMKNLENERKRKRIAQSPAIGGSSTSSSTSV
;
A
#
# COMPACT_ATOMS: atom_id res chain seq x y z
N MET A 1 24.65 -0.80 -17.21
CA MET A 1 23.28 -1.32 -17.07
C MET A 1 22.38 -0.58 -18.05
N ASP A 2 21.41 -1.29 -18.63
CA ASP A 2 20.35 -0.67 -19.43
C ASP A 2 19.46 0.23 -18.55
N LEU A 3 18.96 1.34 -19.09
CA LEU A 3 18.12 2.30 -18.38
C LEU A 3 16.85 1.64 -17.85
N LYS A 4 16.28 0.70 -18.61
CA LYS A 4 15.09 -0.05 -18.20
C LYS A 4 15.36 -1.08 -17.12
N GLN A 5 16.51 -1.72 -17.14
CA GLN A 5 16.96 -2.59 -16.04
C GLN A 5 17.13 -1.77 -14.75
N GLN A 6 17.74 -0.58 -14.83
CA GLN A 6 17.86 0.31 -13.67
C GLN A 6 16.49 0.80 -13.17
N GLU A 7 15.55 1.11 -14.07
CA GLU A 7 14.17 1.45 -13.69
C GLU A 7 13.52 0.29 -12.92
N PHE A 8 13.69 -0.96 -13.38
CA PHE A 8 13.21 -2.14 -12.66
C PHE A 8 13.84 -2.28 -11.28
N LEU A 9 15.17 -2.09 -11.19
CA LEU A 9 15.93 -2.23 -9.94
C LEU A 9 15.66 -1.14 -8.91
N ASN A 10 15.15 0.00 -9.34
CA ASN A 10 14.71 1.10 -8.47
C ASN A 10 13.19 1.15 -8.28
N LEU A 11 12.44 0.21 -8.87
CA LEU A 11 10.98 0.20 -8.79
C LEU A 11 10.50 -0.07 -7.35
N THR A 12 9.76 0.90 -6.80
CA THR A 12 9.05 0.77 -5.53
C THR A 12 7.55 0.99 -5.71
N GLN A 13 6.77 0.47 -4.76
CA GLN A 13 5.32 0.66 -4.68
C GLN A 13 5.00 2.15 -4.53
N ASP A 14 5.70 2.85 -3.63
CA ASP A 14 5.48 4.26 -3.34
C ASP A 14 4.00 4.53 -3.02
N ARG A 15 3.29 5.41 -3.74
CA ARG A 15 1.86 5.70 -3.51
C ARG A 15 0.89 4.77 -4.26
N LYS A 16 1.40 3.75 -4.95
CA LYS A 16 0.59 2.82 -5.74
C LYS A 16 0.00 1.73 -4.85
N THR A 17 -1.15 1.22 -5.26
CA THR A 17 -1.67 -0.03 -4.71
C THR A 17 -0.75 -1.20 -5.05
N VAL A 18 -0.86 -2.31 -4.32
CA VAL A 18 -0.11 -3.54 -4.61
C VAL A 18 -0.33 -4.00 -6.05
N LEU A 19 -1.56 -3.88 -6.57
CA LEU A 19 -1.90 -4.29 -7.94
C LEU A 19 -1.30 -3.38 -9.02
N GLU A 20 -1.30 -2.07 -8.82
CA GLU A 20 -0.64 -1.12 -9.73
C GLU A 20 0.88 -1.32 -9.72
N TYR A 21 1.46 -1.55 -8.53
CA TYR A 21 2.87 -1.90 -8.40
C TYR A 21 3.20 -3.21 -9.15
N LEU A 22 2.39 -4.26 -8.96
CA LEU A 22 2.51 -5.54 -9.67
C LEU A 22 2.46 -5.38 -11.20
N TYR A 23 1.53 -4.57 -11.70
CA TYR A 23 1.44 -4.31 -13.12
C TYR A 23 2.73 -3.70 -13.66
N LYS A 24 3.26 -2.67 -12.99
CA LYS A 24 4.52 -2.02 -13.38
C LYS A 24 5.72 -2.96 -13.21
N PHE A 25 5.72 -3.79 -12.17
CA PHE A 25 6.73 -4.81 -11.91
C PHE A 25 6.82 -5.80 -13.07
N ASN A 26 5.70 -6.41 -13.47
CA ASN A 26 5.67 -7.37 -14.58
C ASN A 26 6.02 -6.71 -15.92
N HIS A 27 5.64 -5.43 -16.10
CA HIS A 27 6.03 -4.68 -17.29
C HIS A 27 7.56 -4.52 -17.39
N LEU A 28 8.22 -4.17 -16.28
CA LEU A 28 9.66 -3.90 -16.26
C LEU A 28 10.53 -5.16 -16.09
N ALA A 29 9.99 -6.25 -15.53
CA ALA A 29 10.71 -7.49 -15.29
C ALA A 29 11.33 -8.10 -16.57
N ARG A 30 10.74 -7.84 -17.74
CA ARG A 30 11.28 -8.28 -19.05
C ARG A 30 12.68 -7.73 -19.37
N TYR A 31 13.08 -6.62 -18.73
CA TYR A 31 14.38 -5.99 -18.92
C TYR A 31 15.42 -6.44 -17.88
N ALA A 32 15.03 -7.29 -16.94
CA ALA A 32 15.88 -7.78 -15.87
C ALA A 32 15.63 -9.28 -15.62
N PRO A 33 15.81 -10.14 -16.64
CA PRO A 33 15.48 -11.56 -16.56
C PRO A 33 16.25 -12.27 -15.44
N ASP A 34 17.51 -11.91 -15.21
CA ASP A 34 18.32 -12.47 -14.12
C ASP A 34 17.68 -12.17 -12.75
N ASP A 35 17.15 -10.96 -12.58
CA ASP A 35 16.49 -10.48 -11.35
C ASP A 35 15.18 -11.20 -11.02
N VAL A 36 14.56 -11.85 -12.01
CA VAL A 36 13.31 -12.61 -11.85
C VAL A 36 13.43 -14.05 -12.34
N SER A 37 14.65 -14.56 -12.51
CA SER A 37 14.96 -15.86 -13.11
C SER A 37 14.42 -17.06 -12.32
N THR A 38 14.20 -16.88 -11.02
CA THR A 38 13.58 -17.89 -10.15
C THR A 38 12.44 -17.24 -9.38
N ASP A 39 11.49 -18.06 -8.96
CA ASP A 39 10.36 -17.57 -8.18
C ASP A 39 10.83 -16.90 -6.88
N SER A 40 11.80 -17.49 -6.18
CA SER A 40 12.41 -16.89 -4.99
C SER A 40 13.07 -15.52 -5.25
N ARG A 41 13.82 -15.37 -6.35
CA ARG A 41 14.39 -14.06 -6.74
C ARG A 41 13.29 -13.05 -7.04
N LYS A 42 12.26 -13.47 -7.76
CA LYS A 42 11.10 -12.64 -8.11
C LYS A 42 10.34 -12.19 -6.85
N GLN A 43 10.08 -13.10 -5.92
CA GLN A 43 9.48 -12.81 -4.62
C GLN A 43 10.32 -11.80 -3.83
N ASN A 44 11.63 -12.05 -3.70
CA ASN A 44 12.53 -11.16 -2.96
C ASN A 44 12.57 -9.75 -3.57
N ARG A 45 12.64 -9.67 -4.90
CA ARG A 45 12.66 -8.42 -5.65
C ARG A 45 11.36 -7.63 -5.47
N PHE A 46 10.21 -8.31 -5.52
CA PHE A 46 8.91 -7.70 -5.30
C PHE A 46 8.72 -7.24 -3.85
N MET A 47 9.04 -8.10 -2.88
CA MET A 47 8.98 -7.80 -1.45
C MET A 47 9.79 -6.54 -1.10
N ARG A 48 11.02 -6.43 -1.61
CA ARG A 48 11.90 -5.26 -1.37
C ARG A 48 11.32 -3.94 -1.89
N GLY A 49 10.48 -3.98 -2.92
CA GLY A 49 9.87 -2.78 -3.48
C GLY A 49 8.52 -2.42 -2.85
N LEU A 50 7.92 -3.27 -2.01
CA LEU A 50 6.70 -2.95 -1.28
C LEU A 50 6.93 -1.83 -0.25
N SER A 51 5.85 -1.20 0.22
CA SER A 51 5.94 -0.24 1.33
C SER A 51 6.50 -0.90 2.59
N ALA A 52 7.21 -0.13 3.43
CA ALA A 52 7.80 -0.66 4.67
C ALA A 52 6.77 -1.32 5.60
N GLU A 53 5.54 -0.79 5.62
CA GLU A 53 4.45 -1.32 6.42
C GLU A 53 4.00 -2.71 5.91
N LEU A 54 3.87 -2.88 4.59
CA LEU A 54 3.58 -4.18 3.98
C LEU A 54 4.73 -5.16 4.15
N GLN A 55 5.99 -4.71 4.00
CA GLN A 55 7.15 -5.56 4.24
C GLN A 55 7.15 -6.12 5.66
N LEU A 56 6.84 -5.29 6.66
CA LEU A 56 6.77 -5.72 8.05
C LEU A 56 5.67 -6.77 8.29
N GLU A 57 4.47 -6.54 7.77
CA GLU A 57 3.34 -7.48 7.92
C GLU A 57 3.58 -8.82 7.22
N LEU A 58 4.36 -8.83 6.13
CA LEU A 58 4.65 -10.02 5.34
C LEU A 58 5.94 -10.73 5.78
N ALA A 59 6.81 -10.10 6.56
CA ALA A 59 8.15 -10.61 6.89
C ALA A 59 8.15 -11.96 7.64
N ALA A 60 7.13 -12.22 8.45
CA ALA A 60 7.01 -13.46 9.22
C ALA A 60 6.41 -14.62 8.42
N HIS A 61 6.01 -14.39 7.18
CA HIS A 61 5.33 -15.39 6.35
C HIS A 61 6.27 -15.96 5.29
N ILE A 62 6.21 -17.28 5.11
CA ILE A 62 6.91 -17.98 4.04
C ILE A 62 5.89 -18.22 2.93
N PHE A 63 6.16 -17.69 1.75
CA PHE A 63 5.28 -17.84 0.59
C PHE A 63 5.73 -19.00 -0.28
N HIS A 64 4.77 -19.78 -0.75
CA HIS A 64 5.05 -20.94 -1.60
C HIS A 64 5.52 -20.51 -2.99
N ASP A 65 4.91 -19.46 -3.53
CA ASP A 65 5.25 -18.89 -4.83
C ASP A 65 4.97 -17.37 -4.90
N PHE A 66 5.31 -16.77 -6.03
CA PHE A 66 5.08 -15.34 -6.27
C PHE A 66 3.60 -14.93 -6.23
N GLN A 67 2.67 -15.78 -6.65
CA GLN A 67 1.25 -15.46 -6.63
C GLN A 67 0.71 -15.43 -5.20
N ASP A 68 1.14 -16.37 -4.36
CA ASP A 68 0.80 -16.44 -2.95
C ASP A 68 1.23 -15.14 -2.22
N LEU A 69 2.47 -14.68 -2.47
CA LEU A 69 2.96 -13.40 -1.98
C LEU A 69 2.07 -12.22 -2.40
N VAL A 70 1.73 -12.13 -3.69
CA VAL A 70 0.91 -11.04 -4.23
C VAL A 70 -0.49 -11.06 -3.62
N ASN A 71 -1.13 -12.22 -3.58
CA ASN A 71 -2.48 -12.38 -3.03
C ASN A 71 -2.52 -11.96 -1.57
N ARG A 72 -1.53 -12.37 -0.77
CA ARG A 72 -1.43 -11.97 0.63
C ARG A 72 -1.22 -10.46 0.77
N ALA A 73 -0.33 -9.87 -0.03
CA ALA A 73 -0.06 -8.45 0.01
C ALA A 73 -1.33 -7.61 -0.28
N VAL A 74 -2.16 -8.02 -1.24
CA VAL A 74 -3.44 -7.37 -1.55
C VAL A 74 -4.43 -7.45 -0.39
N VAL A 75 -4.52 -8.61 0.27
CA VAL A 75 -5.41 -8.79 1.44
C VAL A 75 -4.95 -7.91 2.60
N VAL A 76 -3.65 -7.89 2.88
CA VAL A 76 -3.06 -7.08 3.95
C VAL A 76 -3.27 -5.59 3.68
N GLU A 77 -2.97 -5.10 2.47
CA GLU A 77 -3.21 -3.70 2.07
C GLU A 77 -4.68 -3.28 2.27
N SER A 78 -5.61 -4.14 1.85
CA SER A 78 -7.05 -3.90 2.01
C SER A 78 -7.44 -3.80 3.49
N LYS A 79 -6.92 -4.68 4.34
CA LYS A 79 -7.21 -4.70 5.77
C LYS A 79 -6.65 -3.46 6.47
N MET A 80 -5.45 -3.03 6.12
CA MET A 80 -4.82 -1.82 6.66
C MET A 80 -5.63 -0.57 6.32
N LYS A 81 -6.05 -0.44 5.05
CA LYS A 81 -6.90 0.66 4.58
C LYS A 81 -8.23 0.70 5.31
N ASN A 82 -8.85 -0.46 5.56
CA ASN A 82 -10.10 -0.54 6.32
C ASN A 82 -9.92 -0.09 7.78
N LEU A 83 -8.86 -0.55 8.46
CA LEU A 83 -8.54 -0.14 9.83
C LEU A 83 -8.27 1.37 9.92
N GLU A 84 -7.57 1.95 8.95
CA GLU A 84 -7.33 3.39 8.88
C GLU A 84 -8.65 4.16 8.74
N ASN A 85 -9.55 3.70 7.86
CA ASN A 85 -10.85 4.32 7.66
C ASN A 85 -11.73 4.24 8.92
N GLU A 86 -11.73 3.11 9.62
CA GLU A 86 -12.43 2.97 10.89
C GLU A 86 -11.89 3.92 11.96
N ARG A 87 -10.56 4.06 12.07
CA ARG A 87 -9.92 5.01 12.99
C ARG A 87 -10.29 6.46 12.64
N LYS A 88 -10.32 6.82 11.35
CA LYS A 88 -10.76 8.14 10.87
C LYS A 88 -12.22 8.41 11.24
N ARG A 89 -13.13 7.46 11.01
CA ARG A 89 -14.55 7.56 11.39
C ARG A 89 -14.73 7.75 12.90
N LYS A 90 -14.03 6.99 13.73
CA LYS A 90 -14.07 7.14 15.19
C LYS A 90 -13.57 8.51 15.65
N ARG A 91 -12.49 9.04 15.04
CA ARG A 91 -12.00 10.39 15.35
C ARG A 91 -13.01 11.48 15.01
N ILE A 92 -13.71 11.38 13.88
CA ILE A 92 -14.76 12.33 13.48
C ILE A 92 -15.98 12.23 14.42
N ALA A 93 -16.34 11.02 14.87
CA ALA A 93 -17.43 10.83 15.82
C ALA A 93 -17.09 11.28 17.26
N GLN A 94 -15.80 11.35 17.61
CA GLN A 94 -15.31 11.73 18.95
C GLN A 94 -14.87 13.20 19.05
N SER A 95 -14.75 13.94 17.94
CA SER A 95 -14.60 15.40 18.01
C SER A 95 -15.88 16.01 18.59
N PRO A 96 -15.84 16.63 19.79
CA PRO A 96 -16.99 17.36 20.28
C PRO A 96 -17.23 18.52 19.32
N ALA A 97 -18.47 18.70 18.88
CA ALA A 97 -18.87 19.91 18.20
C ALA A 97 -18.57 21.09 19.14
N ILE A 98 -17.46 21.77 18.90
CA ILE A 98 -17.15 23.03 19.57
C ILE A 98 -18.18 24.04 19.05
N GLY A 99 -19.22 24.22 19.86
CA GLY A 99 -19.87 25.50 20.13
C GLY A 99 -20.47 26.26 18.95
N GLY A 100 -21.74 26.00 18.67
CA GLY A 100 -22.59 26.88 17.86
C GLY A 100 -23.99 26.99 18.45
N SER A 101 -24.11 27.41 19.71
CA SER A 101 -25.41 27.67 20.36
C SER A 101 -25.40 29.00 21.13
N SER A 102 -26.05 30.01 20.56
CA SER A 102 -26.74 31.11 21.26
C SER A 102 -27.49 31.93 20.20
N THR A 103 -28.75 31.59 19.92
CA THR A 103 -29.99 32.17 20.49
C THR A 103 -30.29 33.59 20.00
N SER A 104 -31.39 33.66 19.25
CA SER A 104 -32.16 34.85 18.88
C SER A 104 -32.42 35.79 20.07
N SER A 105 -32.29 37.09 19.84
CA SER A 105 -33.12 38.08 20.53
C SER A 105 -33.52 39.16 19.53
N SER A 106 -34.82 39.14 19.19
CA SER A 106 -35.52 40.26 18.58
C SER A 106 -35.46 41.47 19.52
N THR A 107 -35.32 42.67 18.97
CA THR A 107 -35.76 43.88 19.67
C THR A 107 -36.43 44.78 18.65
N SER A 108 -37.74 44.94 18.81
CA SER A 108 -38.55 45.98 18.20
C SER A 108 -38.43 47.25 19.03
N VAL A 109 -38.16 48.39 18.38
CA VAL A 109 -38.93 49.64 18.45
C VAL A 109 -38.48 50.56 17.32
#